data_AF-A0A7C3G2X3-F1
#
_entry.id   AF-A0A7C3G2X3-F1
#
_cell.length_a   1.000
_cell.length_b   1.000
_cell.length_c   1.000
_cell.angle_alpha   90.00
_cell.angle_beta   90.00
_cell.angle_gamma   90.00
#
_symmetry.space_group_name_H-M   'P 1'
#
loop_
_entity.id
_entity.type
_entity.pdbx_description
1 polymer ?
#
loop_
_entity_poly.entity_id
_entity_poly.type
_entity_poly.pdbx_seq_one_letter_code
_entity_poly.pdbx_strand_id
1 'polypeptide(L)'
;MRFFNWYYFWDYSGGLMVGQAAHIVDAINWFMDASFPAAVTCAAAPPQLEGAEVPETTSMAIEYPEGFLAIFTCGYRAMKYNPFHDQLKQFHGNRARLDVGREWYKLYPQSRELELKPSVDVERPGSFGGATIDHIRNFLACVKSREDPNATVEMGLWTTVTLCMAMEALRKGRRVIYDPRAKQMKA
;
A
#
# COMPACT_ATOMS: atom_id res chain seq x y z
N MET A 1 5.66 -22.78 -18.73
CA MET A 1 5.26 -21.37 -18.94
C MET A 1 4.85 -20.62 -17.66
N ARG A 2 4.23 -21.27 -16.66
CA ARG A 2 3.83 -20.62 -15.39
C ARG A 2 4.98 -20.31 -14.41
N PHE A 3 6.08 -21.06 -14.42
CA PHE A 3 7.17 -20.89 -13.43
C PHE A 3 7.74 -19.46 -13.37
N PHE A 4 8.06 -18.83 -14.50
CA PHE A 4 8.53 -17.43 -14.53
C PHE A 4 7.41 -16.39 -14.51
N ASN A 5 6.15 -16.83 -14.60
CA ASN A 5 4.96 -15.99 -14.71
C ASN A 5 3.98 -16.19 -13.55
N TRP A 6 4.45 -16.78 -12.44
CA TRP A 6 3.64 -17.17 -11.28
C TRP A 6 2.78 -16.04 -10.73
N TYR A 7 3.26 -14.80 -10.91
CA TYR A 7 2.62 -13.58 -10.46
C TYR A 7 1.21 -13.37 -11.04
N TYR A 8 0.90 -13.94 -12.21
CA TYR A 8 -0.36 -13.75 -12.92
C TYR A 8 -1.39 -14.87 -12.71
N PHE A 9 -1.11 -15.83 -11.83
CA PHE A 9 -1.97 -16.99 -11.59
C PHE A 9 -2.40 -17.08 -10.12
N TRP A 10 -3.68 -17.37 -9.88
CA TRP A 10 -4.28 -17.33 -8.54
C TRP A 10 -3.73 -18.38 -7.58
N ASP A 11 -3.19 -19.47 -8.13
CA ASP A 11 -2.57 -20.57 -7.37
C ASP A 11 -1.28 -20.13 -6.65
N TYR A 12 -0.65 -19.04 -7.10
CA TYR A 12 0.68 -18.64 -6.63
C TYR A 12 0.76 -17.18 -6.15
N SER A 13 -0.21 -16.33 -6.51
CA SER A 13 -0.09 -14.89 -6.28
C SER A 13 -1.45 -14.16 -6.22
N GLY A 14 -1.43 -12.99 -5.58
CA GLY A 14 -2.46 -11.96 -5.70
C GLY A 14 -2.15 -10.89 -6.76
N GLY A 15 -1.08 -11.10 -7.54
CA GLY A 15 -0.64 -10.25 -8.65
C GLY A 15 -0.22 -8.85 -8.25
N LEU A 16 -0.28 -7.94 -9.23
CA LEU A 16 0.17 -6.54 -9.10
C LEU A 16 -0.50 -5.82 -7.94
N MET A 17 -1.79 -6.12 -7.71
CA MET A 17 -2.55 -5.56 -6.61
C MET A 17 -1.84 -5.82 -5.27
N VAL A 18 -1.63 -7.09 -4.91
CA VAL A 18 -1.02 -7.44 -3.62
C VAL A 18 0.42 -6.95 -3.54
N GLY A 19 1.22 -7.16 -4.59
CA GLY A 19 2.64 -6.83 -4.53
C GLY A 19 2.92 -5.32 -4.43
N GLN A 20 2.10 -4.48 -5.07
CA GLN A 20 2.27 -3.03 -4.98
C GLN A 20 1.54 -2.42 -3.79
N ALA A 21 0.32 -2.87 -3.50
CA ALA A 21 -0.44 -2.36 -2.37
C ALA A 21 0.31 -2.60 -1.05
N ALA A 22 1.10 -3.68 -0.92
CA ALA A 22 1.92 -3.92 0.26
C ALA A 22 2.78 -2.70 0.66
N HIS A 23 3.47 -2.07 -0.31
CA HIS A 23 4.34 -0.90 -0.13
C HIS A 23 3.61 0.43 0.13
N ILE A 24 2.29 0.43 -0.10
CA ILE A 24 1.45 1.62 0.07
C ILE A 24 0.70 1.52 1.38
N VAL A 25 0.06 0.38 1.62
CA VAL A 25 -0.73 0.10 2.80
C VAL A 25 0.14 0.05 4.06
N ASP A 26 1.36 -0.49 3.98
CA ASP A 26 2.29 -0.47 5.13
C ASP A 26 2.64 0.96 5.56
N ALA A 27 2.93 1.84 4.60
CA ALA A 27 3.27 3.23 4.82
C ALA A 27 2.07 4.02 5.32
N ILE A 28 0.87 3.77 4.77
CA ILE A 28 -0.37 4.38 5.26
C ILE A 28 -0.63 3.97 6.70
N ASN A 29 -0.56 2.67 7.00
CA ASN A 29 -0.74 2.16 8.37
C ASN A 29 0.25 2.82 9.33
N TRP A 30 1.51 2.94 8.93
CA TRP A 30 2.54 3.55 9.77
C TRP A 30 2.31 5.05 10.01
N PHE A 31 1.99 5.83 8.97
CA PHE A 31 1.74 7.28 9.11
C PHE A 31 0.44 7.61 9.84
N MET A 32 -0.56 6.72 9.73
CA MET A 32 -1.89 6.92 10.32
C MET A 32 -2.07 6.22 11.66
N ASP A 33 -1.03 5.55 12.18
CA ASP A 33 -1.06 4.73 13.40
C ASP A 33 -2.23 3.72 13.38
N ALA A 34 -2.38 3.02 12.25
CA ALA A 34 -3.50 2.14 11.97
C ALA A 34 -3.09 0.66 11.92
N SER A 35 -4.03 -0.21 12.29
CA SER A 35 -3.81 -1.67 12.37
C SER A 35 -4.67 -2.45 11.36
N PHE A 36 -5.48 -3.40 11.84
CA PHE A 36 -6.40 -4.16 10.99
C PHE A 36 -7.52 -3.25 10.44
N PRO A 37 -7.86 -3.36 9.15
CA PRO A 37 -8.96 -2.60 8.58
C PRO A 37 -10.31 -3.16 9.05
N ALA A 38 -11.32 -2.29 9.07
CA ALA A 38 -12.70 -2.67 9.33
C ALA A 38 -13.30 -3.45 8.15
N ALA A 39 -12.98 -3.00 6.92
CA ALA A 39 -13.41 -3.68 5.71
C ALA A 39 -12.58 -3.30 4.49
N VAL A 40 -12.67 -4.14 3.46
CA VAL A 40 -12.06 -3.92 2.15
C VAL A 40 -13.05 -4.23 1.04
N THR A 41 -13.05 -3.40 0.01
CA THR A 41 -13.66 -3.69 -1.30
C THR A 41 -12.59 -3.61 -2.37
N CYS A 42 -12.73 -4.39 -3.44
CA CYS A 42 -11.78 -4.39 -4.54
C CYS A 42 -12.50 -4.63 -5.87
N ALA A 43 -12.12 -3.86 -6.89
CA ALA A 43 -12.60 -3.97 -8.25
C ALA A 43 -11.40 -4.09 -9.20
N ALA A 44 -11.62 -4.73 -10.34
CA ALA A 44 -10.58 -4.92 -11.36
C ALA A 44 -11.14 -4.79 -12.76
N ALA A 45 -10.27 -4.40 -13.70
CA ALA A 45 -10.53 -4.62 -15.11
C ALA A 45 -10.36 -6.11 -15.45
N PRO A 46 -10.91 -6.60 -16.56
CA PRO A 46 -10.56 -7.93 -17.07
C PRO A 46 -9.03 -8.05 -17.28
N PRO A 47 -8.43 -9.23 -17.04
CA PRO A 47 -7.03 -9.47 -17.37
C PRO A 47 -6.76 -9.13 -18.83
N GLN A 48 -5.67 -8.40 -19.09
CA GLN A 48 -5.32 -7.94 -20.44
C GLN A 48 -4.15 -8.70 -21.03
N LEU A 49 -3.38 -9.42 -20.22
CA LEU A 49 -2.36 -10.36 -20.68
C LEU A 49 -3.01 -11.71 -21.02
N GLU A 50 -2.62 -12.25 -22.18
CA GLU A 50 -3.12 -13.55 -22.64
C GLU A 50 -2.75 -14.65 -21.64
N GLY A 51 -3.76 -15.41 -21.20
CA GLY A 51 -3.60 -16.51 -20.25
C GLY A 51 -3.39 -16.10 -18.79
N ALA A 52 -3.40 -14.81 -18.46
CA ALA A 52 -3.38 -14.34 -17.07
C ALA A 52 -4.74 -14.55 -16.39
N GLU A 53 -4.71 -14.98 -15.13
CA GLU A 53 -5.92 -15.13 -14.30
C GLU A 53 -6.10 -13.94 -13.36
N VAL A 54 -4.98 -13.37 -12.90
CA VAL A 54 -4.97 -12.23 -11.96
C VAL A 54 -4.96 -10.92 -12.75
N PRO A 55 -5.94 -10.02 -12.53
CA PRO A 55 -5.96 -8.72 -13.18
C PRO A 55 -4.75 -7.85 -12.86
N GLU A 56 -4.21 -7.17 -13.87
CA GLU A 56 -3.08 -6.24 -13.75
C GLU A 56 -3.53 -4.83 -13.34
N THR A 57 -4.82 -4.53 -13.58
CA THR A 57 -5.44 -3.23 -13.26
C THR A 57 -6.52 -3.41 -12.20
N THR A 58 -6.31 -2.84 -11.03
CA THR A 58 -7.18 -2.99 -9.86
C THR A 58 -7.31 -1.68 -9.09
N SER A 59 -8.42 -1.54 -8.36
CA SER A 59 -8.61 -0.50 -7.37
C SER A 59 -9.25 -1.11 -6.13
N MET A 60 -8.69 -0.82 -4.95
CA MET A 60 -9.20 -1.24 -3.67
C MET A 60 -9.48 -0.04 -2.77
N ALA A 61 -10.55 -0.15 -1.99
CA ALA A 61 -10.88 0.80 -0.93
C ALA A 61 -10.86 0.07 0.42
N ILE A 62 -10.16 0.65 1.38
CA ILE A 62 -9.91 0.11 2.72
C ILE A 62 -10.54 1.07 3.73
N GLU A 63 -11.44 0.55 4.54
CA GLU A 63 -12.09 1.26 5.63
C GLU A 63 -11.34 1.00 6.93
N TYR A 64 -10.95 2.06 7.62
CA TYR A 64 -10.21 1.99 8.89
C TYR A 64 -11.10 2.40 10.07
N PRO A 65 -11.09 1.64 11.19
CA PRO A 65 -11.80 2.01 12.42
C PRO A 65 -11.45 3.41 12.95
N GLU A 66 -10.25 3.89 12.64
CA GLU A 66 -9.70 5.21 13.00
C GLU A 66 -10.41 6.36 12.26
N GLY A 67 -11.36 6.08 11.37
CA GLY A 67 -12.24 7.08 10.76
C GLY A 67 -11.73 7.67 9.45
N PHE A 68 -10.84 6.95 8.75
CA PHE A 68 -10.37 7.33 7.42
C PHE A 68 -10.56 6.21 6.40
N LEU A 69 -10.48 6.58 5.13
CA LEU A 69 -10.51 5.68 3.99
C LEU A 69 -9.16 5.74 3.28
N ALA A 70 -8.58 4.58 2.99
CA ALA A 70 -7.45 4.48 2.08
C ALA A 70 -7.90 3.89 0.75
N ILE A 71 -7.42 4.46 -0.35
CA ILE A 71 -7.70 3.97 -1.70
C ILE A 71 -6.37 3.70 -2.38
N PHE A 72 -6.25 2.51 -2.96
CA PHE A 72 -5.09 2.14 -3.76
C PHE A 72 -5.55 1.69 -5.14
N THR A 73 -4.95 2.26 -6.18
CA THR A 73 -5.21 1.90 -7.57
C THR A 73 -3.88 1.59 -8.24
N CYS A 74 -3.83 0.47 -8.96
CA CYS A 74 -2.66 0.02 -9.70
C CYS A 74 -3.04 -0.38 -11.12
N GLY A 75 -2.20 -0.03 -12.08
CA GLY A 75 -2.31 -0.47 -13.47
C GLY A 75 -1.06 -0.09 -14.26
N TYR A 76 -0.15 -1.03 -14.48
CA TYR A 76 1.17 -0.77 -15.10
C TYR A 76 1.26 -1.12 -16.59
N ARG A 77 0.12 -1.23 -17.29
CA ARG A 77 0.14 -1.66 -18.69
C ARG A 77 0.82 -0.65 -19.62
N ALA A 78 0.52 0.64 -19.47
CA ALA A 78 0.93 1.67 -20.42
C ALA A 78 2.01 2.63 -19.89
N MET A 79 2.07 2.87 -18.58
CA MET A 79 2.96 3.88 -18.00
C MET A 79 3.69 3.30 -16.80
N LYS A 80 5.02 3.49 -16.78
CA LYS A 80 5.83 3.35 -15.58
C LYS A 80 6.08 4.75 -15.07
N TYR A 81 5.73 5.04 -13.82
CA TYR A 81 6.11 6.31 -13.21
C TYR A 81 7.64 6.45 -13.27
N ASN A 82 8.13 7.69 -13.35
CA ASN A 82 9.53 7.95 -13.07
C ASN A 82 9.84 7.30 -11.70
N PRO A 83 10.89 6.47 -11.55
CA PRO A 83 11.18 5.79 -10.28
C PRO A 83 11.23 6.75 -9.08
N PHE A 84 11.65 7.99 -9.30
CA PHE A 84 11.66 9.08 -8.31
C PHE A 84 10.24 9.48 -7.84
N HIS A 85 9.24 9.35 -8.72
CA HIS A 85 7.83 9.73 -8.50
C HIS A 85 6.86 8.56 -8.33
N ASP A 86 7.36 7.32 -8.40
CA ASP A 86 6.58 6.11 -8.17
C ASP A 86 6.12 5.99 -6.70
N GLN A 87 5.10 5.17 -6.46
CA GLN A 87 4.53 4.87 -5.13
C GLN A 87 4.08 6.12 -4.35
N LEU A 88 3.41 7.05 -5.02
CA LEU A 88 2.79 8.22 -4.39
C LEU A 88 1.72 7.80 -3.37
N LYS A 89 1.80 8.39 -2.18
CA LYS A 89 0.75 8.37 -1.15
C LYS A 89 0.29 9.79 -0.87
N GLN A 90 -1.00 9.97 -0.67
CA GLN A 90 -1.57 11.26 -0.30
C GLN A 90 -2.34 11.14 1.01
N PHE A 91 -2.04 12.00 1.96
CA PHE A 91 -2.68 12.05 3.27
C PHE A 91 -3.50 13.33 3.34
N HIS A 92 -4.82 13.19 3.42
CA HIS A 92 -5.75 14.31 3.35
C HIS A 92 -6.26 14.64 4.75
N GLY A 93 -5.70 15.69 5.34
CA GLY A 93 -6.14 16.22 6.64
C GLY A 93 -7.09 17.40 6.52
N ASN A 94 -7.64 17.82 7.65
CA ASN A 94 -8.54 18.99 7.73
C ASN A 94 -7.84 20.34 7.51
N ARG A 95 -6.52 20.41 7.75
CA ARG A 95 -5.71 21.65 7.65
C ARG A 95 -4.65 21.61 6.57
N ALA A 96 -4.32 20.44 6.05
CA ALA A 96 -3.31 20.27 5.02
C ALA A 96 -3.44 18.91 4.32
N ARG A 97 -2.88 18.83 3.12
CA ARG A 97 -2.56 17.58 2.42
C ARG A 97 -1.06 17.35 2.44
N LEU A 98 -0.64 16.14 2.76
CA LEU A 98 0.75 15.70 2.62
C LEU A 98 0.84 14.70 1.46
N ASP A 99 1.64 15.03 0.45
CA ASP A 99 1.97 14.13 -0.65
C ASP A 99 3.37 13.55 -0.40
N VAL A 100 3.49 12.22 -0.47
CA VAL A 100 4.74 11.49 -0.24
C VAL A 100 5.01 10.58 -1.44
N GLY A 101 6.03 10.90 -2.23
CA GLY A 101 6.58 10.01 -3.24
C GLY A 101 7.75 9.18 -2.69
N ARG A 102 8.40 8.41 -3.57
CA ARG A 102 9.54 7.57 -3.17
C ARG A 102 10.69 8.35 -2.54
N GLU A 103 11.02 9.50 -3.11
CA GLU A 103 12.21 10.29 -2.74
C GLU A 103 11.89 11.80 -2.64
N TRP A 104 10.62 12.15 -2.48
CA TRP A 104 10.16 13.52 -2.30
C TRP A 104 8.91 13.57 -1.42
N TYR A 105 8.66 14.72 -0.81
CA TYR A 105 7.39 14.99 -0.15
C TYR A 105 7.04 16.47 -0.22
N LYS A 106 5.75 16.75 -0.28
CA LYS A 106 5.21 18.12 -0.37
C LYS A 106 4.04 18.29 0.59
N LEU A 107 4.04 19.38 1.36
CA LEU A 107 2.96 19.73 2.29
C LEU A 107 2.18 20.92 1.73
N TYR A 108 0.88 20.75 1.56
CA TYR A 108 -0.05 21.76 1.04
C TYR A 108 -1.03 22.15 2.14
N PRO A 109 -0.87 23.31 2.80
CA PRO A 109 -1.86 23.83 3.73
C PRO A 109 -3.21 24.07 3.03
N GLN A 110 -4.29 24.05 3.80
CA GLN A 110 -5.60 24.45 3.30
C GLN A 110 -5.51 25.88 2.74
N SER A 111 -5.89 26.04 1.48
CA SER A 111 -5.87 27.33 0.79
C SER A 111 -7.09 27.44 -0.14
N ARG A 112 -7.52 28.68 -0.39
CA ARG A 112 -8.51 29.03 -1.42
C ARG A 112 -7.88 29.61 -2.68
N GLU A 113 -6.54 29.67 -2.72
CA GLU A 113 -5.82 30.15 -3.89
C GLU A 113 -6.03 29.20 -5.08
N LEU A 114 -6.08 29.78 -6.29
CA LEU A 114 -6.25 29.02 -7.52
C LEU A 114 -5.05 28.11 -7.80
N GLU A 115 -3.84 28.61 -7.55
CA GLU A 115 -2.61 27.84 -7.65
C GLU A 115 -2.13 27.42 -6.27
N LEU A 116 -2.29 26.14 -5.95
CA LEU A 116 -1.82 25.60 -4.68
C LEU A 116 -0.30 25.51 -4.68
N LYS A 117 0.34 26.22 -3.74
CA LYS A 117 1.79 26.15 -3.50
C LYS A 117 2.06 25.33 -2.24
N PRO A 118 3.03 24.40 -2.28
CA PRO A 118 3.42 23.68 -1.08
C PRO A 118 4.15 24.63 -0.12
N SER A 119 3.84 24.54 1.18
CA SER A 119 4.61 25.22 2.23
C SER A 119 5.91 24.49 2.58
N VAL A 120 5.99 23.21 2.22
CA VAL A 120 7.21 22.39 2.30
C VAL A 120 7.33 21.64 0.99
N ASP A 121 8.48 21.77 0.33
CA ASP A 121 8.79 21.08 -0.93
C ASP A 121 10.20 20.50 -0.83
N VAL A 122 10.29 19.17 -0.74
CA VAL A 122 11.57 18.48 -0.56
C VAL A 122 11.70 17.40 -1.60
N GLU A 123 12.80 17.46 -2.35
CA GLU A 123 13.20 16.47 -3.35
C GLU A 123 14.60 15.95 -3.01
N ARG A 124 14.76 14.64 -2.94
CA ARG A 124 16.03 13.97 -2.61
C ARG A 124 16.33 12.80 -3.55
N PRO A 125 16.54 13.02 -4.85
CA PRO A 125 16.82 11.94 -5.80
C PRO A 125 18.01 11.07 -5.35
N GLY A 126 17.85 9.76 -5.43
CA GLY A 126 18.84 8.76 -5.00
C GLY A 126 18.84 8.44 -3.50
N SER A 127 18.01 9.09 -2.69
CA SER A 127 17.94 8.84 -1.23
C SER A 127 17.39 7.47 -0.85
N PHE A 128 16.63 6.80 -1.72
CA PHE A 128 16.06 5.48 -1.47
C PHE A 128 17.12 4.36 -1.48
N GLY A 129 18.26 4.57 -2.16
CA GLY A 129 19.29 3.54 -2.32
C GLY A 129 19.84 2.98 -1.00
N GLY A 130 19.83 3.78 0.07
CA GLY A 130 20.27 3.37 1.41
C GLY A 130 19.24 2.61 2.25
N ALA A 131 17.95 2.68 1.88
CA ALA A 131 16.84 2.24 2.74
C ALA A 131 16.94 0.77 3.14
N THR A 132 17.30 -0.12 2.21
CA THR A 132 17.49 -1.55 2.48
C THR A 132 18.60 -1.80 3.51
N ILE A 133 19.72 -1.09 3.37
CA ILE A 133 20.86 -1.26 4.29
C ILE A 133 20.51 -0.72 5.67
N ASP A 134 19.82 0.41 5.75
CA ASP A 134 19.38 0.98 7.03
C ASP A 134 18.34 0.10 7.73
N HIS A 135 17.45 -0.53 6.96
CA HIS A 135 16.50 -1.50 7.48
C HIS A 135 17.20 -2.74 8.08
N ILE A 136 18.21 -3.28 7.38
CA ILE A 136 19.03 -4.39 7.88
C ILE A 136 19.80 -3.97 9.14
N ARG A 137 20.39 -2.78 9.16
CA ARG A 137 21.10 -2.26 10.34
C ARG A 137 20.18 -2.13 11.54
N ASN A 138 18.97 -1.58 11.35
CA ASN A 138 17.96 -1.49 12.41
C ASN A 138 17.64 -2.87 12.97
N PHE A 139 17.34 -3.85 12.11
CA PHE A 139 17.07 -5.21 12.55
C PHE A 139 18.21 -5.81 13.38
N LEU A 140 19.46 -5.70 12.92
CA LEU A 140 20.63 -6.22 13.64
C LEU A 140 20.86 -5.49 14.99
N ALA A 141 20.60 -4.18 15.04
CA ALA A 141 20.66 -3.41 16.27
C ALA A 141 19.62 -3.90 17.28
N CYS A 142 18.37 -4.11 16.85
CA CYS A 142 17.28 -4.62 17.66
C CYS A 142 17.53 -6.05 18.17
N VAL A 143 18.14 -6.92 17.35
CA VAL A 143 18.59 -8.25 17.80
C VAL A 143 19.57 -8.14 18.97
N LYS A 144 20.46 -7.15 18.94
CA LYS A 144 21.46 -6.92 20.01
C LYS A 144 20.84 -6.25 21.24
N SER A 145 20.01 -5.22 21.06
CA SER A 145 19.39 -4.46 22.17
C SER A 145 18.21 -5.18 22.82
N ARG A 146 17.60 -6.15 22.11
CA ARG A 146 16.33 -6.81 22.47
C ARG A 146 15.12 -5.87 22.44
N GLU A 147 15.21 -4.78 21.70
CA GLU A 147 14.08 -3.89 21.39
C GLU A 147 13.38 -4.31 20.10
N ASP A 148 12.20 -3.77 19.85
CA ASP A 148 11.46 -4.00 18.61
C ASP A 148 12.09 -3.26 17.42
N PRO A 149 12.06 -3.84 16.20
CA PRO A 149 12.44 -3.14 14.98
C PRO A 149 11.43 -2.08 14.59
N ASN A 150 11.83 -1.13 13.75
CA ASN A 150 10.94 -0.08 13.25
C ASN A 150 9.75 -0.62 12.43
N ALA A 151 9.87 -1.84 11.89
CA ALA A 151 8.79 -2.57 11.24
C ALA A 151 8.62 -3.92 11.94
N THR A 152 7.69 -3.98 12.89
CA THR A 152 7.42 -5.19 13.66
C THR A 152 6.68 -6.24 12.84
N VAL A 153 6.64 -7.48 13.34
CA VAL A 153 5.91 -8.58 12.69
C VAL A 153 4.41 -8.27 12.63
N GLU A 154 3.88 -7.60 13.65
CA GLU A 154 2.49 -7.18 13.76
C GLU A 154 2.12 -6.19 12.65
N MET A 155 2.98 -5.20 12.37
CA MET A 155 2.77 -4.27 11.25
C MET A 155 2.69 -5.01 9.92
N GLY A 156 3.59 -5.99 9.70
CA GLY A 156 3.55 -6.85 8.52
C GLY A 156 2.28 -7.71 8.44
N LEU A 157 1.78 -8.19 9.58
CA LEU A 157 0.53 -8.96 9.66
C LEU A 157 -0.69 -8.11 9.29
N TRP A 158 -0.79 -6.88 9.80
CA TRP A 158 -1.91 -5.97 9.51
C TRP A 158 -2.01 -5.67 8.02
N THR A 159 -0.88 -5.34 7.40
CA THR A 159 -0.79 -5.14 5.94
C THR A 159 -1.19 -6.43 5.21
N THR A 160 -0.63 -7.57 5.59
CA THR A 160 -0.90 -8.86 4.92
C THR A 160 -2.39 -9.24 4.98
N VAL A 161 -3.04 -9.09 6.14
CA VAL A 161 -4.48 -9.35 6.28
C VAL A 161 -5.28 -8.45 5.35
N THR A 162 -4.94 -7.16 5.27
CA THR A 162 -5.59 -6.20 4.36
C THR A 162 -5.50 -6.64 2.90
N LEU A 163 -4.33 -7.11 2.47
CA LEU A 163 -4.11 -7.59 1.09
C LEU A 163 -4.89 -8.88 0.81
N CYS A 164 -4.94 -9.79 1.78
CA CYS A 164 -5.75 -11.01 1.65
C CYS A 164 -7.25 -10.69 1.58
N MET A 165 -7.72 -9.72 2.37
CA MET A 165 -9.10 -9.22 2.26
C MET A 165 -9.38 -8.61 0.88
N ALA A 166 -8.42 -7.89 0.28
CA ALA A 166 -8.56 -7.33 -1.06
C ALA A 166 -8.68 -8.41 -2.13
N MET A 167 -7.86 -9.48 -2.04
CA MET A 167 -7.98 -10.64 -2.92
C MET A 167 -9.34 -11.32 -2.79
N GLU A 168 -9.79 -11.51 -1.55
CA GLU A 168 -11.07 -12.14 -1.26
C GLU A 168 -12.26 -11.30 -1.76
N ALA A 169 -12.19 -9.98 -1.56
CA ALA A 169 -13.19 -9.04 -2.04
C ALA A 169 -13.31 -9.07 -3.56
N LEU A 170 -12.17 -9.11 -4.24
CA LEU A 170 -12.11 -9.17 -5.69
C LEU A 170 -12.69 -10.49 -6.22
N ARG A 171 -12.28 -11.63 -5.64
CA ARG A 171 -12.73 -12.96 -6.07
C ARG A 171 -14.22 -13.18 -5.85
N LYS A 172 -14.78 -12.64 -4.76
CA LYS A 172 -16.19 -12.79 -4.40
C LYS A 172 -17.08 -11.65 -4.89
N GLY A 173 -16.51 -10.57 -5.41
CA GLY A 173 -17.24 -9.39 -5.88
C GLY A 173 -18.04 -8.68 -4.78
N ARG A 174 -17.54 -8.67 -3.54
CA ARG A 174 -18.25 -8.09 -2.38
C ARG A 174 -17.32 -7.54 -1.31
N ARG A 175 -17.86 -6.72 -0.43
CA ARG A 175 -17.16 -6.16 0.74
C ARG A 175 -16.77 -7.27 1.71
N VAL A 176 -15.53 -7.24 2.19
CA VAL A 176 -14.97 -8.20 3.15
C VAL A 176 -14.65 -7.49 4.45
N ILE A 177 -15.06 -8.08 5.57
CA ILE A 177 -14.80 -7.65 6.95
C ILE A 177 -13.81 -8.62 7.59
N TYR A 178 -12.99 -8.14 8.52
CA TYR A 178 -12.09 -8.99 9.32
C TYR A 178 -12.48 -9.01 10.79
N ASP A 179 -12.54 -10.20 11.37
CA ASP A 179 -12.72 -10.41 12.80
C ASP A 179 -11.35 -10.72 13.43
N PRO A 180 -10.71 -9.76 14.13
CA PRO A 180 -9.37 -9.96 14.68
C PRO A 180 -9.34 -10.93 15.87
N ARG A 181 -10.48 -11.14 16.55
CA ARG A 181 -10.57 -12.11 17.66
C ARG A 181 -10.65 -13.53 17.13
N ALA A 182 -11.50 -13.76 16.12
CA ALA A 182 -11.63 -15.06 15.47
C ALA A 182 -10.52 -15.34 14.45
N LYS A 183 -9.75 -14.32 14.05
CA LYS A 183 -8.77 -14.35 12.95
C LYS A 183 -9.37 -14.82 11.63
N GLN A 184 -10.57 -14.35 11.31
CA GLN A 184 -11.34 -14.80 10.15
C GLN A 184 -11.88 -13.64 9.30
N MET A 185 -11.89 -13.84 7.99
CA MET A 185 -12.57 -12.95 7.05
C MET A 185 -14.04 -13.36 6.91
N LYS A 186 -14.93 -12.37 6.93
CA LYS A 186 -16.36 -12.52 6.70
C LYS A 186 -16.70 -11.67 5.49
N ALA A 187 -17.20 -12.31 4.46
CA ALA A 187 -17.61 -11.67 3.23
C ALA A 187 -19.12 -11.84 3.10
#